data_AF-A0A218NNW4-F1
#
_entry.id   AF-A0A218NNW4-F1
#
_cell.length_a   1.000
_cell.length_b   1.000
_cell.length_c   1.000
_cell.angle_alpha   90.00
_cell.angle_beta   90.00
_cell.angle_gamma   90.00
#
_symmetry.space_group_name_H-M   'P 1'
#
loop_
_entity.id
_entity.type
_entity.pdbx_description
1 polymer ?
#
loop_
_entity_poly.entity_id
_entity_poly.type
_entity_poly.pdbx_seq_one_letter_code
_entity_poly.pdbx_strand_id
1 'polypeptide(L)' 'MSCGCMKNAGNDMGKQHMHSHGGEENLPADDTKSALGILNERYARGEIAKEEYLSMKNEILSR' A
#
# COMPACT_ATOMS: atom_id res chain seq x y z
N MET A 1 -27.26 -29.75 -38.22
CA MET A 1 -27.53 -28.46 -37.56
C MET A 1 -28.17 -28.73 -36.21
N SER A 2 -27.45 -28.48 -35.11
CA SER A 2 -27.92 -27.79 -33.89
C SER A 2 -26.94 -28.09 -32.75
N CYS A 3 -26.38 -27.02 -32.19
CA CYS A 3 -25.45 -27.01 -31.07
C CYS A 3 -26.26 -26.98 -29.76
N GLY A 4 -25.87 -27.74 -28.75
CA GLY A 4 -26.55 -27.75 -27.45
C GLY A 4 -25.58 -27.99 -26.30
N CYS A 5 -24.88 -26.94 -25.87
CA CYS A 5 -23.97 -26.98 -24.74
C CYS A 5 -24.76 -26.86 -23.42
N MET A 6 -24.93 -27.95 -22.67
CA MET A 6 -25.50 -27.90 -21.31
C MET A 6 -24.37 -27.93 -20.27
N LYS A 7 -24.20 -26.83 -19.55
CA LYS A 7 -23.29 -26.67 -18.41
C LYS A 7 -24.06 -26.95 -17.13
N ASN A 8 -23.73 -28.04 -16.44
CA ASN A 8 -24.13 -28.26 -15.05
C ASN A 8 -22.95 -27.89 -14.15
N ALA A 9 -23.02 -26.70 -13.53
CA ALA A 9 -22.03 -26.28 -12.55
C ALA A 9 -22.36 -26.91 -11.20
N GLY A 10 -21.43 -27.71 -10.69
CA GLY A 10 -21.48 -28.33 -9.37
C GLY A 10 -21.10 -27.37 -8.24
N ASN A 11 -21.76 -27.61 -7.11
CA ASN A 11 -21.24 -27.70 -5.73
C ASN A 11 -20.38 -26.56 -5.14
N ASP A 12 -20.96 -25.94 -4.12
CA ASP A 12 -20.53 -25.97 -2.71
C ASP A 12 -19.27 -25.20 -2.23
N MET A 13 -19.39 -24.77 -0.97
CA MET A 13 -18.35 -24.31 -0.03
C MET A 13 -17.68 -22.94 -0.21
N GLY A 14 -17.93 -22.06 0.76
CA GLY A 14 -16.90 -21.13 1.22
C GLY A 14 -17.40 -19.78 1.73
N LYS A 15 -17.87 -19.72 2.99
CA LYS A 15 -17.79 -18.48 3.77
C LYS A 15 -16.31 -18.16 3.98
N GLN A 16 -15.83 -17.02 3.47
CA GLN A 16 -14.53 -16.42 3.78
C GLN A 16 -14.82 -14.93 4.03
N HIS A 17 -15.00 -14.48 5.27
CA HIS A 17 -14.01 -14.16 6.31
C HIS A 17 -13.09 -12.99 5.93
N MET A 18 -13.32 -11.85 6.59
CA MET A 18 -12.43 -10.72 6.88
C MET A 18 -11.39 -10.32 5.82
N HIS A 19 -11.62 -9.20 5.15
CA HIS A 19 -10.53 -8.28 4.80
C HIS A 19 -10.62 -7.07 5.71
N SER A 20 -9.91 -7.18 6.84
CA SER A 20 -9.49 -6.05 7.66
C SER A 20 -7.97 -6.00 7.59
N HIS A 21 -7.46 -5.25 6.62
CA HIS A 21 -6.10 -4.73 6.55
C HIS A 21 -6.21 -3.56 5.58
N GLY A 22 -6.23 -2.33 6.06
CA GLY A 22 -5.04 -1.63 6.50
C GLY A 22 -4.74 -0.64 5.39
N GLY A 23 -4.84 0.66 5.68
CA GLY A 23 -4.78 1.71 4.67
C GLY A 23 -3.50 1.63 3.86
N GLU A 24 -3.58 1.03 2.67
CA GLU A 24 -2.58 1.23 1.63
C GLU A 24 -2.96 2.55 0.97
N GLU A 25 -2.43 3.60 1.58
CA GLU A 25 -2.16 4.88 0.96
C GLU A 25 -1.71 4.68 -0.49
N ASN A 26 -2.68 4.78 -1.40
CA ASN A 26 -2.49 4.90 -2.83
C ASN A 26 -1.77 6.23 -3.06
N LEU A 27 -0.44 6.22 -2.93
CA LEU A 27 0.38 7.31 -3.40
C LEU A 27 0.64 7.03 -4.88
N PRO A 28 0.07 7.85 -5.79
CA PRO A 28 0.35 7.72 -7.21
C PRO A 28 1.87 7.81 -7.41
N ALA A 29 2.37 7.05 -8.38
CA ALA A 29 3.71 7.21 -8.91
C ALA A 29 3.83 8.60 -9.56
N ASP A 30 3.99 9.62 -8.72
CA ASP A 30 4.45 10.94 -9.10
C ASP A 30 5.96 10.95 -8.86
N ASP A 31 6.72 11.07 -9.95
CA ASP A 31 8.19 11.05 -10.00
C ASP A 31 8.88 12.22 -9.23
N THR A 32 8.15 12.92 -8.38
CA THR A 32 8.62 14.00 -7.51
C THR A 32 8.19 13.76 -6.07
N LYS A 33 8.77 12.72 -5.45
CA LYS A 33 8.66 12.54 -4.00
C LYS A 33 9.25 13.77 -3.30
N SER A 34 8.42 14.45 -2.51
CA SER A 34 8.84 15.52 -1.59
C SER A 34 10.00 15.05 -0.71
N ALA A 35 10.89 15.98 -0.33
CA ALA A 35 11.97 15.69 0.62
C ALA A 35 11.44 15.05 1.91
N LEU A 36 10.25 15.45 2.38
CA LEU A 36 9.59 14.84 3.54
C LEU A 36 9.09 13.42 3.24
N GLY A 37 8.62 13.16 2.03
CA GLY A 37 8.20 11.83 1.59
C GLY A 37 9.37 10.84 1.57
N ILE A 38 10.50 11.25 1.00
CA ILE A 38 11.74 10.45 1.01
C ILE A 38 12.19 10.19 2.46
N LEU A 39 12.16 11.21 3.32
CA LEU A 39 12.55 11.08 4.71
C LEU A 39 11.66 10.08 5.49
N ASN A 40 10.34 10.13 5.28
CA ASN A 40 9.39 9.20 5.90
C ASN A 40 9.67 7.75 5.47
N GLU A 41 9.93 7.51 4.19
CA GLU A 41 10.24 6.17 3.69
C GLU A 41 11.50 5.59 4.32
N ARG A 42 12.57 6.39 4.44
CA ARG A 42 13.81 5.94 5.06
C ARG A 42 13.63 5.57 6.52
N TYR A 43 12.84 6.34 7.26
CA TYR A 43 12.49 6.01 8.64
C TYR A 43 11.64 4.74 8.74
N ALA A 44 10.63 4.58 7.87
CA ALA A 44 9.79 3.38 7.83
C ALA A 44 10.58 2.11 7.49
N ARG A 45 11.61 2.22 6.65
CA ARG A 45 12.56 1.12 6.35
C ARG A 45 13.60 0.87 7.45
N GLY A 46 13.69 1.74 8.45
CA GLY A 46 14.69 1.65 9.51
C GLY A 46 16.11 2.00 9.06
N GLU A 47 16.27 2.75 7.95
CA GLU A 47 17.58 3.20 7.47
C GLU A 47 18.17 4.33 8.33
N ILE A 48 17.32 5.03 9.09
CA ILE A 48 17.69 6.14 9.96
C ILE A 48 17.03 5.98 11.32
N ALA A 49 17.70 6.46 12.37
CA ALA A 49 17.15 6.46 13.71
C ALA A 49 16.04 7.53 13.88
N LYS A 50 15.24 7.39 14.93
CA LYS A 50 14.15 8.32 15.24
C LYS A 50 14.67 9.74 15.48
N GLU A 51 15.80 9.88 16.13
CA GLU A 51 16.44 11.16 16.44
C GLU A 51 16.85 11.88 15.15
N GLU A 52 17.48 11.15 14.22
CA GLU A 52 17.87 11.65 12.90
C GLU A 52 16.64 12.06 12.07
N TYR A 53 15.59 11.25 12.06
CA TYR A 53 14.33 11.56 11.40
C TYR A 53 13.73 12.89 11.91
N LEU A 54 13.67 13.08 13.22
CA LEU A 54 13.09 14.29 13.82
C LEU A 54 13.93 15.54 13.50
N SER A 55 15.26 15.44 13.54
CA SER A 55 16.16 16.54 13.17
C SER A 55 15.95 16.98 11.72
N MET A 56 16.02 16.04 10.77
CA MET A 56 15.85 16.33 9.34
C MET A 56 14.44 16.84 9.02
N LYS A 57 13.41 16.30 9.69
CA LYS A 57 12.03 16.77 9.52
C LYS A 57 11.89 18.24 9.92
N ASN A 58 12.51 18.63 11.02
CA ASN A 58 12.46 20.02 11.49
C ASN A 58 13.19 20.97 10.53
N GLU A 59 14.34 20.57 9.98
CA GLU A 59 15.07 21.35 8.98
C GLU A 59 14.27 21.57 7.69
N ILE A 60 13.55 20.54 7.22
CA ILE A 60 12.72 20.62 6.02
C ILE A 60 11.52 21.57 6.25
N LEU A 61 10.90 21.53 7.43
CA LEU A 61 9.74 22.36 7.76
C LEU A 61 10.10 23.81 8.16
N SER A 62 11.36 24.07 8.50
CA SER A 62 11.88 25.39 8.86
C SER A 62 12.22 26.27 7.65
N ARG A 63 12.14 25.73 6.42
CA ARG A 63 12.38 26.47 5.18
C ARG A 63 11.10 27.11 4.65
#